data_AF-A0A0G1RCM8-F1
#
_entry.id   AF-A0A0G1RCM8-F1
#
_cell.length_a   1.000
_cell.length_b   1.000
_cell.length_c   1.000
_cell.angle_alpha   90.00
_cell.angle_beta   90.00
_cell.angle_gamma   90.00
#
_symmetry.space_group_name_H-M   'P 1'
#
loop_
_entity.id
_entity.type
_entity.pdbx_description
1 polymer ?
#
loop_
_entity_poly.entity_id
_entity_poly.type
_entity_poly.pdbx_seq_one_letter_code
_entity_poly.pdbx_strand_id
1 'polypeptide(L)'
;MISLSYNLSPGIKKCLTQIDTSRREILLTPTAPARLLELQWKSSQGNLVSWASLLPNDKPSSAKLKTALTHVRQVWIGAPMSIAPRAIEPLDAIFGTRLATSSDTAKILKYLDSDSFHPVLQAAIAHLHFAPSPIAFLVAHMYLCRRGYDCNGMVCPDGFWPQNHESYAGLLAQSQKAASITPWLEFYAQAAVYQYGLGYRALLHQSSEISKGIWTLSDRQKNILVLLDSPEASITNRGVQKRFTISQVTASRDLAKLVTLSLIYPHGHGRSVYYTRA
;
A
#
# COMPACT_ATOMS: atom_id res chain seq x y z
N MET A 1 14.96 19.10 -11.83
CA MET A 1 14.56 19.11 -10.41
C MET A 1 13.34 20.01 -10.22
N ILE A 2 12.26 19.51 -9.60
CA ILE A 2 11.05 20.30 -9.31
C ILE A 2 11.38 21.38 -8.27
N SER A 3 10.85 22.59 -8.43
CA SER A 3 10.94 23.63 -7.40
C SER A 3 10.08 23.23 -6.21
N LEU A 4 10.69 22.94 -5.06
CA LEU A 4 9.98 22.49 -3.85
C LEU A 4 9.59 23.66 -2.94
N SER A 5 9.37 24.85 -3.48
CA SER A 5 8.86 25.96 -2.67
C SER A 5 7.40 25.69 -2.30
N TYR A 6 7.05 25.82 -1.03
CA TYR A 6 5.66 25.78 -0.58
C TYR A 6 5.51 26.50 0.75
N ASN A 7 4.26 26.85 1.06
CA ASN A 7 3.87 27.41 2.34
C ASN A 7 2.84 26.49 3.01
N LEU A 8 2.98 26.29 4.31
CA LEU A 8 1.99 25.58 5.11
C LEU A 8 0.79 26.50 5.33
N SER A 9 -0.14 26.50 4.37
CA SER A 9 -1.37 27.27 4.46
C SER A 9 -2.21 26.83 5.67
N PRO A 10 -3.10 27.71 6.19
CA PRO A 10 -4.02 27.32 7.25
C PRO A 10 -4.87 26.09 6.86
N GLY A 11 -5.20 25.95 5.57
CA GLY A 11 -5.91 24.80 5.01
C GLY A 11 -5.12 23.49 5.16
N ILE A 12 -3.83 23.49 4.78
CA ILE A 12 -2.95 22.33 4.97
C ILE A 12 -2.90 21.96 6.45
N LYS A 13 -2.60 22.93 7.34
CA LYS A 13 -2.49 22.67 8.78
C LYS A 13 -3.76 22.04 9.36
N LYS A 14 -4.93 22.55 8.98
CA LYS A 14 -6.23 21.98 9.36
C LYS A 14 -6.37 20.53 8.89
N CYS A 15 -6.02 20.23 7.63
CA CYS A 15 -6.08 18.88 7.09
C CYS A 15 -5.16 17.92 7.86
N LEU A 16 -3.92 18.34 8.17
CA LEU A 16 -2.98 17.52 8.91
C LEU A 16 -3.49 17.17 10.32
N THR A 17 -4.04 18.15 11.05
CA THR A 17 -4.66 17.89 12.36
C THR A 17 -5.84 16.93 12.28
N GLN A 18 -6.67 17.04 11.23
CA GLN A 18 -7.78 16.11 11.01
C GLN A 18 -7.27 14.69 10.70
N ILE A 19 -6.25 14.56 9.87
CA ILE A 19 -5.63 13.26 9.55
C ILE A 19 -5.04 12.63 10.81
N ASP A 20 -4.33 13.40 11.65
CA ASP A 20 -3.78 12.90 12.91
C ASP A 20 -4.87 12.38 13.86
N THR A 21 -5.99 13.11 13.92
CA THR A 21 -7.17 12.71 14.71
C THR A 21 -7.74 11.40 14.17
N SER A 22 -8.08 11.34 12.88
CA SER A 22 -8.65 10.14 12.27
C SER A 22 -7.70 8.95 12.32
N ARG A 23 -6.39 9.16 12.14
CA ARG A 23 -5.36 8.11 12.30
C ARG A 23 -5.45 7.51 13.69
N ARG A 24 -5.48 8.35 14.73
CA ARG A 24 -5.56 7.92 16.12
C ARG A 24 -6.86 7.14 16.37
N GLU A 25 -8.00 7.66 15.92
CA GLU A 25 -9.29 6.99 16.07
C GLU A 25 -9.30 5.62 15.39
N ILE A 26 -8.82 5.53 14.15
CA ILE A 26 -8.74 4.28 13.39
C ILE A 26 -7.86 3.26 14.11
N LEU A 27 -6.66 3.65 14.56
CA LEU A 27 -5.70 2.73 15.18
C LEU A 27 -6.10 2.30 16.60
N LEU A 28 -6.85 3.13 17.33
CA LEU A 28 -7.30 2.82 18.69
C LEU A 28 -8.67 2.11 18.74
N THR A 29 -9.40 2.05 17.62
CA THR A 29 -10.69 1.37 17.57
C THR A 29 -10.50 -0.14 17.60
N PRO A 30 -11.04 -0.85 18.61
CA PRO A 30 -10.95 -2.30 18.68
C PRO A 30 -11.59 -2.96 17.47
N THR A 31 -10.83 -3.80 16.78
CA THR A 31 -11.27 -4.43 15.53
C THR A 31 -10.97 -5.92 15.57
N ALA A 32 -11.98 -6.75 15.34
CA ALA A 32 -11.78 -8.20 15.26
C ALA A 32 -10.79 -8.54 14.12
N PRO A 33 -9.90 -9.54 14.29
CA PRO A 33 -8.88 -9.87 13.29
C PRO A 33 -9.43 -10.11 11.88
N ALA A 34 -10.58 -10.77 11.75
CA ALA A 34 -11.22 -11.02 10.46
C ALA A 34 -11.65 -9.71 9.77
N ARG A 35 -12.18 -8.74 10.54
CA ARG A 35 -12.58 -7.43 10.02
C ARG A 35 -11.37 -6.59 9.63
N LEU A 36 -10.29 -6.65 10.42
CA LEU A 36 -9.05 -5.98 10.10
C LEU A 36 -8.49 -6.45 8.75
N LEU A 37 -8.37 -7.76 8.55
CA LEU A 37 -7.89 -8.35 7.29
C LEU A 37 -8.78 -7.95 6.11
N GLU A 38 -10.08 -7.84 6.31
CA GLU A 38 -11.00 -7.41 5.27
C GLU A 38 -10.81 -5.95 4.88
N LEU A 39 -10.70 -5.05 5.86
CA LEU A 39 -10.44 -3.64 5.60
C LEU A 39 -9.11 -3.45 4.89
N GLN A 40 -8.07 -4.18 5.32
CA GLN A 40 -6.77 -4.22 4.66
C GLN A 40 -6.87 -4.72 3.21
N TRP A 41 -7.61 -5.80 2.98
CA TRP A 41 -7.82 -6.33 1.64
C TRP A 41 -8.56 -5.34 0.74
N LYS A 42 -9.66 -4.75 1.24
CA LYS A 42 -10.45 -3.74 0.52
C LYS A 42 -9.61 -2.51 0.17
N SER A 43 -8.83 -2.00 1.11
CA SER A 43 -7.90 -0.89 0.87
C SER A 43 -6.84 -1.27 -0.18
N SER A 44 -6.28 -2.48 -0.10
CA SER A 44 -5.31 -2.96 -1.09
C SER A 44 -5.90 -3.00 -2.49
N GLN A 45 -7.11 -3.55 -2.64
CA GLN A 45 -7.81 -3.56 -3.92
C GLN A 45 -8.13 -2.14 -4.40
N GLY A 46 -8.59 -1.27 -3.50
CA GLY A 46 -8.85 0.14 -3.80
C GLY A 46 -7.62 0.84 -4.37
N ASN A 47 -6.45 0.67 -3.74
CA ASN A 47 -5.19 1.24 -4.21
C ASN A 47 -4.86 0.68 -5.61
N LEU A 48 -4.84 -0.65 -5.78
CA LEU A 48 -4.47 -1.28 -7.05
C LEU A 48 -5.39 -0.87 -8.22
N VAL A 49 -6.70 -0.80 -7.98
CA VAL A 49 -7.67 -0.33 -8.98
C VAL A 49 -7.43 1.14 -9.32
N SER A 50 -7.23 1.97 -8.30
CA SER A 50 -6.98 3.41 -8.48
C SER A 50 -5.71 3.65 -9.30
N TRP A 51 -4.61 2.99 -8.94
CA TRP A 51 -3.35 3.10 -9.66
C TRP A 51 -3.48 2.63 -11.12
N ALA A 52 -4.18 1.51 -11.34
CA ALA A 52 -4.40 0.98 -12.69
C ALA A 52 -5.22 1.93 -13.57
N SER A 53 -6.07 2.79 -12.99
CA SER A 53 -6.81 3.82 -13.73
C SER A 53 -6.02 5.10 -14.00
N LEU A 54 -5.00 5.39 -13.19
CA LEU A 54 -4.22 6.63 -13.25
C LEU A 54 -2.90 6.50 -14.02
N LEU A 55 -2.43 5.26 -14.19
CA LEU A 55 -1.21 4.98 -14.92
C LEU A 55 -1.44 5.04 -16.44
N PRO A 56 -0.42 5.46 -17.23
CA PRO A 56 -0.49 5.49 -18.69
C PRO A 56 -0.78 4.11 -19.30
N ASN A 57 -1.09 4.08 -20.60
CA ASN A 57 -1.46 2.85 -21.32
C ASN A 57 -0.43 1.71 -21.20
N ASP A 58 0.86 2.03 -21.03
CA ASP A 58 1.94 1.06 -20.80
C ASP A 58 2.10 0.69 -19.32
N LYS A 59 0.97 0.46 -18.64
CA LYS A 59 0.93 0.21 -17.19
C LYS A 59 1.49 -1.18 -16.83
N PRO A 60 2.20 -1.30 -15.70
CA PRO A 60 2.60 -2.59 -15.17
C PRO A 60 1.38 -3.48 -14.87
N SER A 61 1.58 -4.79 -14.92
CA SER A 61 0.54 -5.74 -14.56
C SER A 61 0.08 -5.56 -13.11
N SER A 62 -1.19 -5.85 -12.85
CA SER A 62 -1.75 -5.83 -11.48
C SER A 62 -0.97 -6.72 -10.52
N ALA A 63 -0.42 -7.83 -11.00
CA ALA A 63 0.45 -8.72 -10.23
C ALA A 63 1.75 -8.03 -9.78
N LYS A 64 2.39 -7.26 -10.65
CA LYS A 64 3.60 -6.49 -10.29
C LYS A 64 3.28 -5.41 -9.25
N LEU A 65 2.21 -4.64 -9.46
CA LEU A 65 1.77 -3.62 -8.51
C LEU A 65 1.43 -4.22 -7.14
N LYS A 66 0.71 -5.36 -7.12
CA LYS A 66 0.39 -6.07 -5.88
C LYS A 66 1.66 -6.55 -5.17
N THR A 67 2.60 -7.12 -5.91
CA THR A 67 3.88 -7.60 -5.35
C THR A 67 4.66 -6.44 -4.72
N ALA A 68 4.76 -5.31 -5.42
CA ALA A 68 5.44 -4.12 -4.93
C ALA A 68 4.76 -3.51 -3.68
N LEU A 69 3.43 -3.38 -3.68
CA LEU A 69 2.69 -2.87 -2.51
C LEU A 69 2.85 -3.81 -1.30
N THR A 70 2.82 -5.13 -1.54
CA THR A 70 3.05 -6.13 -0.47
C THR A 70 4.44 -5.96 0.12
N HIS A 71 5.47 -5.84 -0.72
CA HIS A 71 6.83 -5.57 -0.29
C HIS A 71 6.94 -4.27 0.54
N VAL A 72 6.34 -3.17 0.05
CA VAL A 72 6.35 -1.89 0.77
C VAL A 72 5.77 -2.03 2.17
N ARG A 73 4.61 -2.68 2.32
CA ARG A 73 3.98 -2.85 3.63
C ARG A 73 4.79 -3.75 4.57
N GLN A 74 5.35 -4.84 4.07
CA GLN A 74 6.17 -5.75 4.88
C GLN A 74 7.44 -5.08 5.41
N VAL A 75 8.10 -4.27 4.57
CA VAL A 75 9.40 -3.68 4.92
C VAL A 75 9.24 -2.39 5.73
N TRP A 76 8.23 -1.58 5.41
CA TRP A 76 8.16 -0.20 5.90
C TRP A 76 7.20 0.03 7.05
N ILE A 77 6.33 -0.92 7.43
CA ILE A 77 5.47 -0.71 8.61
C ILE A 77 6.33 -0.51 9.86
N GLY A 78 6.27 0.68 10.45
CA GLY A 78 7.01 1.02 11.68
C GLY A 78 8.54 1.00 11.54
N ALA A 79 9.08 1.03 10.32
CA ALA A 79 10.51 0.91 10.09
C ALA A 79 11.27 2.14 10.66
N PRO A 80 12.34 1.93 11.44
CA PRO A 80 13.14 3.04 11.99
C PRO A 80 14.04 3.69 10.92
N MET A 81 14.24 3.01 9.78
CA MET A 81 15.22 3.38 8.77
C MET A 81 14.77 4.55 7.90
N SER A 82 15.73 5.37 7.50
CA SER A 82 15.59 6.38 6.44
C SER A 82 15.25 5.76 5.08
N ILE A 83 14.40 6.43 4.30
CA ILE A 83 14.11 6.07 2.92
C ILE A 83 15.22 6.64 2.03
N ALA A 84 16.36 5.96 1.99
CA ALA A 84 17.50 6.29 1.14
C ALA A 84 17.37 5.67 -0.26
N PRO A 85 18.19 6.02 -1.27
CA PRO A 85 18.04 5.48 -2.64
C PRO A 85 18.03 3.95 -2.72
N ARG A 86 18.82 3.27 -1.89
CA ARG A 86 18.81 1.79 -1.75
C ARG A 86 17.43 1.21 -1.41
N ALA A 87 16.56 1.99 -0.76
CA ALA A 87 15.20 1.59 -0.43
C ALA A 87 14.31 1.44 -1.68
N ILE A 88 14.68 2.08 -2.79
CA ILE A 88 13.95 2.05 -4.06
C ILE A 88 14.45 0.90 -4.96
N GLU A 89 15.65 0.36 -4.73
CA GLU A 89 16.23 -0.72 -5.55
C GLU A 89 15.31 -1.96 -5.72
N PRO A 90 14.58 -2.44 -4.69
CA PRO A 90 13.63 -3.52 -4.87
C PRO A 90 12.48 -3.15 -5.84
N LEU A 91 12.04 -1.90 -5.82
CA LEU A 91 11.02 -1.40 -6.75
C LEU A 91 11.59 -1.29 -8.17
N ASP A 92 12.81 -0.79 -8.30
CA ASP A 92 13.54 -0.75 -9.58
C ASP A 92 13.65 -2.15 -10.20
N ALA A 93 13.97 -3.18 -9.40
CA ALA A 93 14.02 -4.56 -9.86
C ALA A 93 12.66 -5.09 -10.35
N ILE A 94 11.56 -4.75 -9.66
CA ILE A 94 10.19 -5.19 -10.03
C ILE A 94 9.74 -4.53 -11.36
N PHE A 95 10.03 -3.24 -11.53
CA PHE A 95 9.56 -2.46 -12.68
C PHE A 95 10.57 -2.37 -13.82
N GLY A 96 11.82 -2.82 -13.62
CA GLY A 96 12.89 -2.70 -14.62
C GLY A 96 13.40 -1.28 -14.79
N THR A 97 13.33 -0.46 -13.74
CA THR A 97 13.78 0.95 -13.74
C THR A 97 15.15 1.09 -13.07
N ARG A 98 15.73 2.29 -13.09
CA ARG A 98 17.02 2.60 -12.43
C ARG A 98 16.96 3.92 -11.65
N LEU A 99 15.81 4.21 -11.04
CA LEU A 99 15.57 5.47 -10.34
C LEU A 99 16.48 5.64 -9.12
N ALA A 100 16.81 4.56 -8.40
CA ALA A 100 17.68 4.60 -7.23
C ALA A 100 19.07 5.19 -7.53
N THR A 101 19.55 5.05 -8.76
CA THR A 101 20.87 5.56 -9.18
C THR A 101 20.87 7.04 -9.55
N SER A 102 19.69 7.67 -9.66
CA SER A 102 19.57 9.07 -10.02
C SER A 102 20.06 10.00 -8.90
N SER A 103 20.94 10.95 -9.25
CA SER A 103 21.34 12.05 -8.35
C SER A 103 20.12 12.83 -7.84
N ASP A 104 19.11 13.05 -8.67
CA ASP A 104 17.90 13.79 -8.28
C ASP A 104 17.07 12.99 -7.24
N THR A 105 17.02 11.67 -7.39
CA THR A 105 16.40 10.77 -6.42
C THR A 105 17.12 10.80 -5.07
N ALA A 106 18.45 10.79 -5.07
CA ALA A 106 19.22 10.94 -3.84
C ALA A 106 18.95 12.27 -3.12
N LYS A 107 18.87 13.38 -3.88
CA LYS A 107 18.59 14.70 -3.32
C LYS A 107 17.19 14.80 -2.72
N ILE A 108 16.16 14.35 -3.43
CA ILE A 108 14.77 14.45 -2.93
C ILE A 108 14.57 13.58 -1.68
N LEU A 109 15.12 12.36 -1.68
CA LEU A 109 15.00 11.46 -0.54
C LEU A 109 15.73 12.01 0.69
N LYS A 110 16.94 12.56 0.50
CA LYS A 110 17.66 13.25 1.57
C LYS A 110 16.89 14.46 2.11
N TYR A 111 16.25 15.24 1.23
CA TYR A 111 15.39 16.36 1.64
C TYR A 111 14.20 15.88 2.48
N LEU A 112 13.55 14.80 2.05
CA LEU A 112 12.37 14.27 2.73
C LEU A 112 12.67 13.52 4.02
N ASP A 113 13.91 13.12 4.28
CA ASP A 113 14.29 12.37 5.49
C ASP A 113 14.34 13.23 6.78
N SER A 114 13.85 14.47 6.73
CA SER A 114 13.69 15.29 7.93
C SER A 114 12.50 14.83 8.79
N ASP A 115 12.72 14.68 10.09
CA ASP A 115 11.66 14.39 11.07
C ASP A 115 10.67 15.54 11.27
N SER A 116 11.01 16.74 10.79
CA SER A 116 10.11 17.91 10.86
C SER A 116 8.91 17.81 9.92
N PHE A 117 8.96 16.95 8.89
CA PHE A 117 7.87 16.82 7.93
C PHE A 117 6.80 15.86 8.41
N HIS A 118 5.55 16.30 8.29
CA HIS A 118 4.40 15.44 8.47
C HIS A 118 4.39 14.34 7.38
N PRO A 119 4.13 13.06 7.69
CA PRO A 119 4.22 11.95 6.73
C PRO A 119 3.38 12.09 5.47
N VAL A 120 2.18 12.67 5.59
CA VAL A 120 1.33 12.98 4.42
C VAL A 120 1.98 13.98 3.48
N LEU A 121 2.72 14.96 3.99
CA LEU A 121 3.45 15.90 3.13
C LEU A 121 4.66 15.23 2.48
N GLN A 122 5.37 14.36 3.21
CA GLN A 122 6.46 13.57 2.63
C GLN A 122 5.93 12.68 1.49
N ALA A 123 4.80 12.02 1.70
CA ALA A 123 4.12 11.21 0.70
C ALA A 123 3.68 12.04 -0.52
N ALA A 124 3.08 13.21 -0.30
CA ALA A 124 2.66 14.12 -1.36
C ALA A 124 3.83 14.59 -2.23
N ILE A 125 4.94 15.03 -1.61
CA ILE A 125 6.13 15.51 -2.31
C ILE A 125 6.82 14.36 -3.05
N ALA A 126 6.93 13.19 -2.42
CA ALA A 126 7.47 11.99 -3.07
C ALA A 126 6.65 11.62 -4.31
N HIS A 127 5.32 11.57 -4.17
CA HIS A 127 4.43 11.27 -5.29
C HIS A 127 4.65 12.25 -6.46
N LEU A 128 4.66 13.55 -6.19
CA LEU A 128 4.89 14.58 -7.21
C LEU A 128 6.22 14.41 -7.95
N HIS A 129 7.28 14.04 -7.22
CA HIS A 129 8.61 13.85 -7.78
C HIS A 129 8.71 12.65 -8.73
N PHE A 130 8.15 11.51 -8.33
CA PHE A 130 8.27 10.27 -9.08
C PHE A 130 7.15 10.08 -10.12
N ALA A 131 6.08 10.87 -10.07
CA ALA A 131 5.00 10.78 -11.04
C ALA A 131 5.44 11.25 -12.44
N PRO A 132 4.92 10.67 -13.53
CA PRO A 132 3.84 9.69 -13.60
C PRO A 132 4.32 8.21 -13.64
N SER A 133 5.27 7.82 -12.77
CA SER A 133 5.71 6.42 -12.61
C SER A 133 4.83 5.62 -11.65
N PRO A 134 4.65 4.29 -11.84
CA PRO A 134 4.11 3.38 -10.81
C PRO A 134 4.83 3.48 -9.47
N ILE A 135 6.12 3.82 -9.49
CA ILE A 135 6.94 3.98 -8.29
C ILE A 135 6.50 5.18 -7.45
N ALA A 136 5.82 6.18 -8.03
CA ALA A 136 5.32 7.35 -7.30
C ALA A 136 4.36 6.97 -6.17
N PHE A 137 3.38 6.12 -6.49
CA PHE A 137 2.43 5.59 -5.51
C PHE A 137 3.15 4.81 -4.42
N LEU A 138 4.09 3.95 -4.79
CA LEU A 138 4.77 3.06 -3.86
C LEU A 138 5.70 3.81 -2.90
N VAL A 139 6.47 4.79 -3.39
CA VAL A 139 7.33 5.61 -2.54
C VAL A 139 6.51 6.50 -1.60
N ALA A 140 5.37 7.03 -2.06
CA ALA A 140 4.44 7.73 -1.18
C ALA A 140 3.94 6.82 -0.05
N HIS A 141 3.56 5.57 -0.37
CA HIS A 141 3.17 4.57 0.62
C HIS A 141 4.31 4.17 1.57
N MET A 142 5.58 4.18 1.15
CA MET A 142 6.70 3.94 2.07
C MET A 142 6.72 4.97 3.21
N TYR A 143 6.52 6.26 2.91
CA TYR A 143 6.45 7.31 3.95
C TYR A 143 5.23 7.14 4.86
N LEU A 144 4.08 6.75 4.31
CA LEU A 144 2.88 6.50 5.10
C LEU A 144 3.06 5.29 6.03
N CYS A 145 3.54 4.15 5.52
CA CYS A 145 3.75 2.93 6.30
C CYS A 145 4.80 3.14 7.40
N ARG A 146 5.90 3.85 7.09
CA ARG A 146 7.01 4.13 8.02
C ARG A 146 6.53 4.70 9.34
N ARG A 147 5.53 5.58 9.31
CA ARG A 147 5.00 6.25 10.51
C ARG A 147 3.55 5.83 10.85
N GLY A 148 3.04 4.76 10.23
CA GLY A 148 1.70 4.23 10.48
C GLY A 148 0.55 5.13 10.02
N TYR A 149 0.79 5.96 8.99
CA TYR A 149 -0.22 6.75 8.28
C TYR A 149 -0.83 5.98 7.09
N ASP A 150 -0.52 4.70 6.94
CA ASP A 150 -1.33 3.77 6.15
C ASP A 150 -2.47 3.15 7.00
N CYS A 151 -2.50 3.47 8.30
CA CYS A 151 -3.40 2.94 9.31
C CYS A 151 -3.42 1.40 9.32
N ASN A 152 -2.24 0.78 9.34
CA ASN A 152 -2.09 -0.68 9.25
C ASN A 152 -2.78 -1.24 8.00
N GLY A 153 -2.58 -0.58 6.86
CA GLY A 153 -3.19 -0.89 5.58
C GLY A 153 -4.71 -0.69 5.48
N MET A 154 -5.41 -0.16 6.48
CA MET A 154 -6.88 -0.02 6.46
C MET A 154 -7.37 1.18 5.64
N VAL A 155 -6.52 2.17 5.38
CA VAL A 155 -6.88 3.36 4.59
C VAL A 155 -6.35 3.22 3.16
N CYS A 156 -7.10 3.74 2.18
CA CYS A 156 -6.73 3.79 0.77
C CYS A 156 -6.53 5.26 0.33
N PRO A 157 -5.38 5.90 0.63
CA PRO A 157 -5.18 7.32 0.38
C PRO A 157 -5.40 7.72 -1.08
N ASP A 158 -5.09 6.82 -2.01
CA ASP A 158 -5.12 7.10 -3.44
C ASP A 158 -6.51 6.86 -4.06
N GLY A 159 -7.47 6.37 -3.27
CA GLY A 159 -8.84 6.06 -3.72
C GLY A 159 -9.65 7.29 -4.14
N PHE A 160 -9.16 8.49 -3.81
CA PHE A 160 -9.82 9.75 -4.16
C PHE A 160 -9.56 10.16 -5.62
N TRP A 161 -8.38 9.82 -6.14
CA TRP A 161 -7.87 10.39 -7.39
C TRP A 161 -8.63 9.94 -8.64
N PRO A 162 -9.09 8.68 -8.79
CA PRO A 162 -9.85 8.28 -9.98
C PRO A 162 -11.16 9.06 -10.15
N GLN A 163 -11.83 9.40 -9.05
CA GLN A 163 -13.07 10.19 -9.06
C GLN A 163 -12.80 11.68 -9.33
N ASN A 164 -11.56 12.12 -9.16
CA ASN A 164 -11.11 13.50 -9.32
C ASN A 164 -9.96 13.58 -10.33
N HIS A 165 -10.04 12.76 -11.39
CA HIS A 165 -8.94 12.52 -12.34
C HIS A 165 -8.43 13.81 -12.99
N GLU A 166 -9.34 14.69 -13.44
CA GLU A 166 -8.98 15.96 -14.07
C GLU A 166 -8.21 16.88 -13.11
N SER A 167 -8.69 17.01 -11.87
CA SER A 167 -8.01 17.80 -10.84
C SER A 167 -6.64 17.22 -10.50
N TYR A 168 -6.55 15.89 -10.34
CA TYR A 168 -5.29 15.19 -10.08
C TYR A 168 -4.29 15.43 -11.23
N ALA A 169 -4.69 15.18 -12.48
CA ALA A 169 -3.81 15.31 -13.64
C ALA A 169 -3.39 16.76 -13.88
N GLY A 170 -4.34 17.71 -13.76
CA GLY A 170 -4.10 19.13 -13.93
C GLY A 170 -3.14 19.70 -12.89
N LEU A 171 -3.37 19.42 -11.61
CA LEU A 171 -2.51 19.90 -10.52
C LEU A 171 -1.13 19.25 -10.55
N LEU A 172 -1.04 17.98 -10.91
CA LEU A 172 0.25 17.29 -11.08
C LEU A 172 1.07 17.95 -12.18
N ALA A 173 0.49 18.14 -13.37
CA ALA A 173 1.17 18.77 -14.51
C ALA A 173 1.55 20.23 -14.23
N GLN A 174 0.68 20.97 -13.53
CA GLN A 174 0.95 22.35 -13.12
C GLN A 174 2.10 22.41 -12.11
N SER A 175 2.05 21.60 -11.06
CA SER A 175 3.00 21.67 -9.93
C SER A 175 4.40 21.21 -10.31
N GLN A 176 4.54 20.36 -11.33
CA GLN A 176 5.85 19.99 -11.89
C GLN A 176 6.56 21.17 -12.59
N LYS A 177 5.81 22.19 -13.01
CA LYS A 177 6.33 23.39 -13.70
C LYS A 177 6.24 24.67 -12.88
N ALA A 178 5.47 24.65 -11.79
CA ALA A 178 5.21 25.83 -10.97
C ALA A 178 6.40 26.19 -10.08
N ALA A 179 6.48 27.47 -9.70
CA ALA A 179 7.42 27.92 -8.69
C ALA A 179 7.07 27.38 -7.28
N SER A 180 5.78 27.14 -7.03
CA SER A 180 5.24 26.65 -5.75
C SER A 180 4.39 25.39 -5.93
N ILE A 181 4.56 24.42 -5.03
CA ILE A 181 3.80 23.17 -4.99
C ILE A 181 2.65 23.19 -3.96
N THR A 182 2.38 24.34 -3.31
CA THR A 182 1.32 24.46 -2.31
C THR A 182 -0.05 23.93 -2.79
N PRO A 183 -0.53 24.24 -4.02
CA PRO A 183 -1.82 23.74 -4.49
C PRO A 183 -1.88 22.20 -4.55
N TRP A 184 -0.77 21.56 -4.92
CA TRP A 184 -0.66 20.10 -4.88
C TRP A 184 -0.73 19.56 -3.46
N LEU A 185 -0.03 20.19 -2.51
CA LEU A 185 -0.06 19.76 -1.11
C LEU A 185 -1.45 19.93 -0.48
N GLU A 186 -2.17 21.00 -0.83
CA GLU A 186 -3.56 21.21 -0.40
C GLU A 186 -4.49 20.13 -0.94
N PHE A 187 -4.43 19.86 -2.24
CA PHE A 187 -5.22 18.82 -2.87
C PHE A 187 -4.93 17.43 -2.27
N TYR A 188 -3.65 17.09 -2.11
CA TYR A 188 -3.25 15.80 -1.54
C TYR A 188 -3.72 15.66 -0.09
N ALA A 189 -3.59 16.70 0.73
CA ALA A 189 -4.04 16.67 2.12
C ALA A 189 -5.56 16.57 2.24
N GLN A 190 -6.33 17.26 1.39
CA GLN A 190 -7.79 17.15 1.34
C GLN A 190 -8.24 15.75 0.90
N ALA A 191 -7.60 15.19 -0.13
CA ALA A 191 -7.82 13.81 -0.56
C ALA A 191 -7.57 12.81 0.56
N ALA A 192 -6.48 13.00 1.31
CA ALA A 192 -6.16 12.18 2.47
C ALA A 192 -7.22 12.30 3.58
N VAL A 193 -7.65 13.51 3.96
CA VAL A 193 -8.75 13.70 4.94
C VAL A 193 -9.99 12.92 4.53
N TYR A 194 -10.40 13.02 3.26
CA TYR A 194 -11.57 12.31 2.75
C TYR A 194 -11.42 10.79 2.87
N GLN A 195 -10.27 10.24 2.45
CA GLN A 195 -10.00 8.80 2.49
C GLN A 195 -9.87 8.25 3.91
N TYR A 196 -9.28 9.03 4.83
CA TYR A 196 -9.26 8.68 6.25
C TYR A 196 -10.67 8.65 6.84
N GLY A 197 -11.52 9.63 6.50
CA GLY A 197 -12.93 9.64 6.92
C GLY A 197 -13.73 8.45 6.35
N LEU A 198 -13.43 8.00 5.12
CA LEU A 198 -13.99 6.76 4.57
C LEU A 198 -13.50 5.52 5.33
N GLY A 199 -12.20 5.43 5.59
CA GLY A 199 -11.61 4.32 6.34
C GLY A 199 -12.19 4.21 7.74
N TYR A 200 -12.34 5.34 8.45
CA TYR A 200 -12.94 5.37 9.77
C TYR A 200 -14.42 4.96 9.77
N ARG A 201 -15.22 5.48 8.82
CA ARG A 201 -16.62 5.03 8.68
C ARG A 201 -16.70 3.53 8.39
N ALA A 202 -15.87 3.02 7.47
CA ALA A 202 -15.83 1.59 7.19
C ALA A 202 -15.47 0.77 8.44
N LEU A 203 -14.58 1.27 9.29
CA LEU A 203 -14.22 0.63 10.56
C LEU A 203 -15.40 0.52 11.52
N LEU A 204 -16.17 1.60 11.69
CA LEU A 204 -17.32 1.65 12.59
C LEU A 204 -18.51 0.80 12.11
N HIS A 205 -18.66 0.63 10.80
CA HIS A 205 -19.70 -0.24 10.26
C HIS A 205 -19.33 -1.71 10.46
N GLN A 206 -20.08 -2.41 11.31
CA GLN A 206 -20.13 -3.87 11.30
C GLN A 206 -20.74 -4.30 9.97
N SER A 207 -20.00 -5.03 9.15
CA SER A 207 -20.53 -5.55 7.90
C SER A 207 -21.66 -6.54 8.17
N SER A 208 -22.90 -6.16 7.85
CA SER A 208 -24.01 -7.10 7.71
C SER A 208 -23.90 -7.95 6.43
N GLU A 209 -23.11 -7.50 5.45
CA GLU A 209 -23.09 -8.05 4.10
C GLU A 209 -21.67 -8.32 3.59
N ILE A 210 -21.02 -9.34 4.12
CA ILE A 210 -19.95 -9.99 3.36
C ILE A 210 -20.43 -11.37 3.01
N SER A 211 -20.31 -11.70 1.73
CA SER A 211 -20.47 -13.05 1.24
C SER A 211 -19.67 -13.98 2.14
N LYS A 212 -20.38 -14.74 2.98
CA LYS A 212 -19.77 -15.69 3.92
C LYS A 212 -18.66 -16.49 3.23
N GLY A 213 -18.80 -16.80 1.94
CA GLY A 213 -17.86 -17.52 1.08
C GLY A 213 -16.44 -16.95 0.89
N ILE A 214 -16.20 -15.63 0.91
CA ILE A 214 -14.83 -15.09 0.67
C ILE A 214 -13.94 -15.30 1.90
N TRP A 215 -14.48 -15.03 3.09
CA TRP A 215 -13.76 -15.14 4.37
C TRP A 215 -13.94 -16.49 5.07
N THR A 216 -14.92 -17.31 4.65
CA THR A 216 -14.97 -18.69 5.12
C THR A 216 -13.84 -19.49 4.48
N LEU A 217 -12.87 -19.79 5.31
CA LEU A 217 -11.89 -20.82 5.02
C LEU A 217 -12.56 -22.18 5.16
N SER A 218 -12.32 -23.08 4.21
CA SER A 218 -12.63 -24.49 4.42
C SER A 218 -11.82 -25.03 5.58
N ASP A 219 -12.26 -26.12 6.22
CA ASP A 219 -11.49 -26.70 7.34
C ASP A 219 -10.09 -27.10 6.91
N ARG A 220 -9.92 -27.51 5.64
CA ARG A 220 -8.60 -27.77 5.05
C ARG A 220 -7.74 -26.50 4.98
N GLN A 221 -8.29 -25.38 4.53
CA GLN A 221 -7.58 -24.10 4.50
C GLN A 221 -7.20 -23.63 5.91
N LYS A 222 -8.08 -23.82 6.91
CA LYS A 222 -7.75 -23.55 8.32
C LYS A 222 -6.60 -24.44 8.80
N ASN A 223 -6.63 -25.73 8.49
CA ASN A 223 -5.57 -26.66 8.87
C ASN A 223 -4.23 -26.32 8.19
N ILE A 224 -4.23 -25.81 6.95
CA ILE A 224 -3.00 -25.29 6.32
C ILE A 224 -2.40 -24.15 7.14
N LEU A 225 -3.23 -23.23 7.68
CA LEU A 225 -2.72 -22.14 8.52
C LEU A 225 -2.16 -22.65 9.84
N VAL A 226 -2.81 -23.62 10.48
CA VAL A 226 -2.29 -24.26 11.71
C VAL A 226 -0.93 -24.91 11.47
N LEU A 227 -0.72 -25.55 10.31
CA LEU A 227 0.58 -26.12 9.94
C LEU A 227 1.67 -25.05 9.77
N LEU A 228 1.28 -23.80 9.51
CA LEU A 228 2.19 -22.68 9.28
C LEU A 228 2.32 -21.77 10.51
N ASP A 229 1.69 -22.06 11.65
CA ASP A 229 1.75 -21.19 12.83
C ASP A 229 3.15 -21.14 13.49
N SER A 230 4.07 -22.05 13.11
CA SER A 230 5.46 -21.99 13.57
C SER A 230 6.31 -21.08 12.68
N PRO A 231 7.23 -20.25 13.23
CA PRO A 231 7.98 -19.24 12.47
C PRO A 231 8.82 -19.77 11.30
N GLU A 232 9.30 -21.02 11.39
CA GLU A 232 10.10 -21.66 10.32
C GLU A 232 9.27 -22.61 9.45
N ALA A 233 7.96 -22.73 9.71
CA ALA A 233 7.11 -23.63 8.95
C ALA A 233 6.89 -23.09 7.53
N SER A 234 7.11 -23.97 6.57
CA SER A 234 6.75 -23.75 5.18
C SER A 234 6.03 -24.95 4.61
N ILE A 235 5.21 -24.72 3.60
CA ILE A 235 4.52 -25.79 2.89
C ILE A 235 4.60 -25.57 1.39
N THR A 236 4.73 -26.64 0.62
CA THR A 236 4.66 -26.59 -0.85
C THR A 236 3.29 -27.07 -1.32
N ASN A 237 2.95 -26.82 -2.58
CA ASN A 237 1.75 -27.38 -3.18
C ASN A 237 1.71 -28.92 -3.05
N ARG A 238 2.85 -29.59 -3.31
CA ARG A 238 2.99 -31.05 -3.16
C ARG A 238 2.84 -31.48 -1.70
N GLY A 239 3.29 -30.66 -0.75
CA GLY A 239 3.07 -30.87 0.68
C GLY A 239 1.59 -30.87 1.05
N VAL A 240 0.83 -29.89 0.55
CA VAL A 240 -0.63 -29.83 0.75
C VAL A 240 -1.32 -31.04 0.11
N GLN A 241 -0.96 -31.41 -1.13
CA GLN A 241 -1.53 -32.59 -1.81
C GLN A 241 -1.36 -33.86 -0.97
N LYS A 242 -0.15 -34.12 -0.48
CA LYS A 242 0.16 -35.30 0.33
C LYS A 242 -0.57 -35.27 1.68
N ARG A 243 -0.59 -34.12 2.35
CA ARG A 243 -1.16 -34.00 3.70
C ARG A 243 -2.67 -34.20 3.72
N PHE A 244 -3.38 -33.75 2.68
CA PHE A 244 -4.84 -33.80 2.62
C PHE A 244 -5.39 -34.79 1.59
N THR A 245 -4.51 -35.54 0.92
CA THR A 245 -4.88 -36.53 -0.11
C THR A 245 -5.78 -35.93 -1.18
N ILE A 246 -5.35 -34.80 -1.75
CA ILE A 246 -6.11 -34.05 -2.77
C ILE A 246 -5.31 -33.88 -4.06
N SER A 247 -6.02 -33.57 -5.15
CA SER A 247 -5.40 -33.25 -6.44
C SER A 247 -4.53 -31.99 -6.37
N GLN A 248 -3.57 -31.89 -7.28
CA GLN A 248 -2.76 -30.68 -7.47
C GLN A 248 -3.63 -29.43 -7.67
N VAL A 249 -4.69 -29.52 -8.49
CA VAL A 249 -5.57 -28.39 -8.79
C VAL A 249 -6.29 -27.91 -7.53
N THR A 250 -6.78 -28.84 -6.71
CA THR A 250 -7.43 -28.53 -5.44
C THR A 250 -6.46 -27.84 -4.46
N ALA A 251 -5.24 -28.37 -4.32
CA ALA A 251 -4.21 -27.76 -3.49
C ALA A 251 -3.82 -26.35 -3.97
N SER A 252 -3.66 -26.16 -5.28
CA SER A 252 -3.41 -24.86 -5.89
C SER A 252 -4.52 -23.86 -5.60
N ARG A 253 -5.78 -24.28 -5.69
CA ARG A 253 -6.93 -23.40 -5.41
C ARG A 253 -6.99 -22.98 -3.95
N ASP A 254 -6.71 -23.89 -3.03
CA ASP A 254 -6.69 -23.58 -1.59
C ASP A 254 -5.56 -22.60 -1.26
N LEU A 255 -4.35 -22.86 -1.74
CA LEU A 255 -3.20 -21.98 -1.54
C LEU A 255 -3.41 -20.62 -2.22
N ALA A 256 -3.98 -20.58 -3.43
CA ALA A 256 -4.29 -19.34 -4.13
C ALA A 256 -5.31 -18.49 -3.37
N LYS A 257 -6.34 -19.10 -2.77
CA LYS A 257 -7.30 -18.38 -1.91
C LYS A 257 -6.60 -17.78 -0.69
N LEU A 258 -5.76 -18.57 0.00
CA LEU A 258 -5.01 -18.09 1.17
C LEU A 258 -4.03 -16.95 0.82
N VAL A 259 -3.33 -17.03 -0.31
CA VAL A 259 -2.49 -15.93 -0.83
C VAL A 259 -3.31 -14.70 -1.23
N THR A 260 -4.49 -14.90 -1.83
CA THR A 260 -5.39 -13.80 -2.22
C THR A 260 -5.86 -13.03 -1.00
N LEU A 261 -6.15 -13.74 0.09
CA LEU A 261 -6.51 -13.20 1.40
C LEU A 261 -5.30 -12.72 2.21
N SER A 262 -4.09 -12.83 1.68
CA SER A 262 -2.84 -12.45 2.36
C SER A 262 -2.63 -13.16 3.71
N LEU A 263 -3.08 -14.41 3.83
CA LEU A 263 -2.93 -15.24 5.03
C LEU A 263 -1.64 -16.08 5.03
N ILE A 264 -1.04 -16.23 3.84
CA ILE A 264 0.25 -16.89 3.60
C ILE A 264 1.00 -16.16 2.48
N TYR A 265 2.32 -16.22 2.50
CA TYR A 265 3.18 -15.62 1.47
C TYR A 265 3.82 -16.68 0.58
N PRO A 266 3.73 -16.56 -0.75
CA PRO A 266 4.47 -17.42 -1.67
C PRO A 266 5.92 -16.98 -1.81
N HIS A 267 6.83 -17.94 -1.87
CA HIS A 267 8.27 -17.75 -2.09
C HIS A 267 8.75 -18.66 -3.21
N GLY A 268 9.69 -18.18 -4.02
CA GLY A 268 10.24 -18.93 -5.16
C GLY A 268 9.38 -18.83 -6.44
N HIS A 269 9.78 -19.57 -7.48
CA HIS A 269 9.15 -19.52 -8.80
C HIS A 269 8.91 -20.93 -9.36
N GLY A 270 7.82 -21.09 -10.12
CA GLY A 270 7.49 -22.33 -10.82
C GLY A 270 7.28 -23.53 -9.88
N ARG A 271 8.11 -24.57 -10.05
CA ARG A 271 8.01 -25.81 -9.26
C ARG A 271 8.62 -25.70 -7.85
N SER A 272 9.38 -24.63 -7.59
CA SER A 272 10.06 -24.39 -6.31
C SER A 272 9.25 -23.47 -5.39
N VAL A 273 7.96 -23.27 -5.66
CA VAL A 273 7.12 -22.39 -4.84
C VAL A 273 6.79 -23.06 -3.51
N TYR A 274 7.15 -22.39 -2.41
CA TYR A 274 6.74 -22.73 -1.05
C TYR A 274 6.02 -21.54 -0.42
N TYR A 275 5.28 -21.79 0.66
CA TYR A 275 4.45 -20.80 1.32
C TYR A 275 4.78 -20.76 2.80
N THR A 276 4.89 -19.56 3.38
CA THR A 276 5.04 -19.35 4.84
C THR A 276 3.83 -18.60 5.38
N ARG A 277 3.70 -18.54 6.70
CA ARG A 277 2.71 -17.66 7.36
C ARG A 277 2.92 -16.21 6.91
N ALA A 278 1.81 -15.49 6.80
CA ALA A 278 1.84 -14.05 6.67
C ALA A 278 2.18 -13.35 7.99
#